data_AF-A0A1U8CU98-F1
#
_entry.id   AF-A0A1U8CU98-F1
#
_cell.length_a   1.000
_cell.length_b   1.000
_cell.length_c   1.000
_cell.angle_alpha   90.00
_cell.angle_beta   90.00
_cell.angle_gamma   90.00
#
_symmetry.space_group_name_H-M   'P 1'
#
loop_
_entity.id
_entity.type
_entity.pdbx_description
1 polymer ?
#
loop_
_entity_poly.entity_id
_entity_poly.type
_entity_poly.pdbx_seq_one_letter_code
_entity_poly.pdbx_strand_id
1 'polypeptide(L)'
;MENINPHKYCLSILTSHVKKTTPELEIVLQKVHQLPGNVPSGADAVSAEEALKYLLLLVDVNELYDLSLGTYDFDLVLMVAEKSQKDPKEYLPFLNTLKKMEPNYQRFTIDKYLKRYEKALGHLSKCGPEHFAECLHFIKDKNLYKEALKLYQPSSQQYRIVSIAYGEHLMRERLYEPAGLVFARCGARERALSAFVACGSWQQALCVAAQLHLTKDKIAGLARTLAGKLVEQRKHSEAATVLEQYAQVSPPLTPHFNKKERASAY
;
A
#
# COMPACT_ATOMS: atom_id res chain seq x y z
N MET A 1 46.27 -6.17 6.04
CA MET A 1 44.97 -6.73 6.45
C MET A 1 44.95 -8.15 5.96
N GLU A 2 45.03 -9.13 6.87
CA GLU A 2 44.97 -10.55 6.49
C GLU A 2 43.63 -10.82 5.78
N ASN A 3 43.70 -11.46 4.61
CA ASN A 3 42.51 -11.87 3.88
C ASN A 3 41.79 -12.92 4.73
N ILE A 4 40.66 -12.54 5.35
CA ILE A 4 39.85 -13.44 6.18
C ILE A 4 39.45 -14.62 5.31
N ASN A 5 39.91 -15.84 5.63
CA ASN A 5 39.51 -17.05 4.92
C ASN A 5 38.01 -17.30 5.20
N PRO A 6 37.11 -17.10 4.21
CA PRO A 6 35.67 -17.18 4.45
C PRO A 6 35.21 -18.61 4.75
N HIS A 7 35.94 -19.62 4.28
CA HIS A 7 35.64 -21.02 4.52
C HIS A 7 35.93 -21.39 5.98
N LYS A 8 37.10 -21.00 6.48
CA LYS A 8 37.53 -21.27 7.87
C LYS A 8 36.62 -20.62 8.93
N TYR A 9 36.13 -19.41 8.65
CA TYR A 9 35.31 -18.65 9.60
C TYR A 9 33.81 -18.68 9.28
N CYS A 10 33.36 -19.62 8.44
CA CYS A 10 31.98 -19.68 7.96
C CYS A 10 30.95 -19.62 9.12
N LEU A 11 31.06 -20.51 10.11
CA LEU A 11 30.14 -20.55 11.25
C LEU A 11 30.17 -19.26 12.08
N SER A 12 31.36 -18.67 12.29
CA SER A 12 31.50 -17.39 13.00
C SER A 12 30.84 -16.25 12.22
N ILE A 13 30.97 -16.24 10.89
CA ILE A 13 30.31 -15.26 10.03
C ILE A 13 28.78 -15.42 10.13
N LEU A 14 28.25 -16.65 10.04
CA LEU A 14 26.81 -16.90 10.20
C LEU A 14 26.32 -16.43 11.58
N THR A 15 27.06 -16.73 12.65
CA THR A 15 26.74 -16.28 14.01
C THR A 15 26.67 -14.77 14.11
N SER A 16 27.60 -14.06 13.46
CA SER A 16 27.62 -12.60 13.47
C SER A 16 26.37 -11.99 12.86
N HIS A 17 25.77 -12.63 11.85
CA HIS A 17 24.50 -12.21 11.26
C HIS A 17 23.30 -12.55 12.15
N VAL A 18 23.30 -13.72 12.79
CA VAL A 18 22.23 -14.17 13.70
C VAL A 18 22.17 -13.28 14.96
N LYS A 19 23.33 -12.87 15.51
CA LYS A 19 23.42 -12.15 16.78
C LYS A 19 23.32 -10.62 16.67
N LYS A 20 22.98 -10.08 15.49
CA LYS A 20 22.68 -8.65 15.34
C LYS A 20 21.43 -8.26 16.13
N THR A 21 21.31 -6.97 16.48
CA THR A 21 20.13 -6.41 17.15
C THR A 21 18.84 -6.72 16.39
N THR A 22 18.91 -6.71 15.06
CA THR A 22 17.92 -7.28 14.15
C THR A 22 18.57 -8.44 13.40
N PRO A 23 18.24 -9.71 13.73
CA PRO A 23 18.84 -10.89 13.09
C PRO A 23 18.67 -10.89 11.57
N GLU A 24 19.76 -11.09 10.84
CA GLU A 24 19.76 -11.09 9.37
C GLU A 24 19.62 -12.52 8.81
N LEU A 25 18.57 -13.22 9.21
CA LEU A 25 18.44 -14.66 8.95
C LEU A 25 18.22 -15.02 7.47
N GLU A 26 17.63 -14.12 6.67
CA GLU A 26 17.55 -14.31 5.21
C GLU A 26 18.94 -14.38 4.56
N ILE A 27 19.87 -13.51 5.01
CA ILE A 27 21.25 -13.49 4.50
C ILE A 27 21.99 -14.75 4.92
N VAL A 28 21.75 -15.22 6.15
CA VAL A 28 22.30 -16.48 6.67
C VAL A 28 21.87 -17.64 5.79
N LEU A 29 20.58 -17.78 5.48
CA LEU A 29 20.09 -18.87 4.63
C LEU A 29 20.60 -18.79 3.19
N GLN A 30 20.72 -17.58 2.63
CA GLN A 30 21.35 -17.41 1.31
C GLN A 30 22.82 -17.86 1.30
N LYS A 31 23.57 -17.56 2.37
CA LYS A 31 24.95 -18.02 2.52
C LYS A 31 25.02 -19.54 2.67
N VAL A 32 24.12 -20.14 3.46
CA VAL A 32 24.03 -21.60 3.60
C VAL A 32 23.71 -22.27 2.28
N HIS A 33 22.81 -21.70 1.48
CA HIS A 33 22.46 -22.23 0.16
C HIS A 33 23.64 -22.21 -0.84
N GLN A 34 24.60 -21.28 -0.68
CA GLN A 34 25.81 -21.21 -1.49
C GLN A 34 26.89 -22.23 -1.06
N LEU A 35 26.71 -22.91 0.08
CA LEU A 35 27.64 -23.94 0.54
C LEU A 35 27.44 -25.25 -0.23
N PRO A 36 28.49 -26.06 -0.39
CA PRO A 36 28.35 -27.38 -1.00
C PRO A 36 27.40 -28.26 -0.18
N GLY A 37 26.47 -28.93 -0.86
CA GLY A 37 25.38 -29.69 -0.23
C GLY A 37 25.84 -30.90 0.59
N ASN A 38 26.76 -31.71 0.05
CA ASN A 38 27.13 -32.99 0.66
C ASN A 38 28.65 -33.25 0.77
N VAL A 39 29.51 -32.46 0.13
CA VAL A 39 30.96 -32.74 0.10
C VAL A 39 31.74 -31.48 0.45
N PRO A 40 32.43 -31.42 1.60
CA PRO A 40 33.33 -30.33 1.89
C PRO A 40 34.46 -30.36 0.85
N SER A 41 34.63 -29.27 0.08
CA SER A 41 35.67 -29.17 -0.95
C SER A 41 37.09 -28.97 -0.38
N GLY A 42 37.36 -29.49 0.82
CA GLY A 42 38.62 -29.36 1.55
C GLY A 42 38.41 -29.53 3.05
N ALA A 43 39.48 -29.81 3.81
CA ALA A 43 39.42 -30.09 5.25
C ALA A 43 38.85 -28.94 6.11
N ASP A 44 38.81 -27.71 5.59
CA ASP A 44 38.32 -26.50 6.29
C ASP A 44 36.97 -25.99 5.75
N ALA A 45 36.35 -26.66 4.78
CA ALA A 45 35.10 -26.20 4.16
C ALA A 45 33.87 -26.71 4.92
N VAL A 46 33.00 -25.79 5.36
CA VAL A 46 31.74 -26.12 6.03
C VAL A 46 30.68 -26.47 4.99
N SER A 47 30.02 -27.62 5.16
CA SER A 47 28.87 -28.03 4.32
C SER A 47 27.58 -27.29 4.68
N ALA A 48 26.61 -27.25 3.76
CA ALA A 48 25.29 -26.70 4.05
C ALA A 48 24.62 -27.42 5.24
N GLU A 49 24.78 -28.74 5.34
CA GLU A 49 24.24 -29.54 6.44
C GLU A 49 24.85 -29.17 7.81
N GLU A 50 26.17 -29.03 7.89
CA GLU A 50 26.84 -28.64 9.15
C GLU A 50 26.44 -27.22 9.57
N ALA A 51 26.34 -26.30 8.61
CA ALA A 51 25.88 -24.95 8.88
C ALA A 51 24.44 -24.92 9.40
N LEU A 52 23.52 -25.71 8.83
CA LEU A 52 22.14 -25.82 9.31
C LEU A 52 22.05 -26.42 10.72
N LYS A 53 22.79 -27.51 11.00
CA LYS A 53 22.85 -28.10 12.35
C LYS A 53 23.32 -27.08 13.37
N TYR A 54 24.33 -26.29 13.02
CA TYR A 54 24.82 -25.23 13.89
C TYR A 54 23.77 -24.12 14.10
N LEU A 55 23.09 -23.68 13.05
CA LEU A 55 22.04 -22.65 13.14
C LEU A 55 20.85 -23.07 13.99
N LEU A 56 20.48 -24.34 13.97
CA LEU A 56 19.42 -24.90 14.83
C LEU A 56 19.74 -24.81 16.33
N LEU A 57 21.01 -24.60 16.71
CA LEU A 57 21.39 -24.31 18.10
C LEU A 57 21.16 -22.85 18.49
N LEU A 58 20.96 -21.96 17.51
CA LEU A 58 20.92 -20.51 17.69
C LEU A 58 19.55 -19.89 17.39
N VAL A 59 18.73 -20.55 16.57
CA VAL A 59 17.48 -20.05 15.99
C VAL A 59 16.39 -21.10 16.16
N ASP A 60 15.14 -20.67 16.38
CA ASP A 60 13.98 -21.56 16.46
C ASP A 60 13.77 -22.34 15.15
N VAL A 61 13.34 -23.60 15.27
CA VAL A 61 13.08 -24.50 14.15
C VAL A 61 12.03 -23.94 13.20
N ASN A 62 10.92 -23.42 13.73
CA ASN A 62 9.82 -22.92 12.91
C ASN A 62 10.22 -21.62 12.21
N GLU A 63 10.99 -20.75 12.90
CA GLU A 63 11.53 -19.53 12.30
C GLU A 63 12.47 -19.86 11.13
N LEU A 64 13.40 -20.82 11.31
CA LEU A 64 14.32 -21.22 10.26
C LEU A 64 13.58 -21.85 9.05
N TYR A 65 12.55 -22.65 9.32
CA TYR A 65 11.69 -23.22 8.28
C TYR A 65 10.91 -22.14 7.51
N ASP A 66 10.24 -21.22 8.21
CA ASP A 66 9.48 -20.13 7.61
C ASP A 66 10.37 -19.21 6.75
N LEU A 67 11.60 -18.95 7.20
CA LEU A 67 12.57 -18.19 6.44
C LEU A 67 13.05 -18.94 5.19
N SER A 68 13.23 -20.27 5.28
CA SER A 68 13.57 -21.09 4.12
C SER A 68 12.47 -21.06 3.06
N LEU A 69 11.19 -21.06 3.45
CA LEU A 69 10.08 -20.89 2.51
C LEU A 69 10.20 -19.56 1.75
N GLY A 70 10.65 -18.51 2.44
CA GLY A 70 10.84 -17.17 1.88
C GLY A 70 11.95 -17.07 0.83
N THR A 71 12.80 -18.08 0.65
CA THR A 71 13.79 -18.13 -0.44
C THR A 71 13.20 -18.64 -1.76
N TYR A 72 12.00 -19.26 -1.69
CA TYR A 72 11.33 -19.95 -2.79
C TYR A 72 12.11 -21.15 -3.35
N ASP A 73 13.15 -21.61 -2.65
CA ASP A 73 13.93 -22.80 -3.00
C ASP A 73 13.42 -24.01 -2.21
N PHE A 74 12.71 -24.91 -2.89
CA PHE A 74 12.10 -26.06 -2.25
C PHE A 74 13.12 -27.11 -1.79
N ASP A 75 14.31 -27.17 -2.40
CA ASP A 75 15.35 -28.11 -1.99
C ASP A 75 15.98 -27.64 -0.67
N LEU A 76 16.21 -26.33 -0.52
CA LEU A 76 16.61 -25.73 0.75
C LEU A 76 15.54 -25.93 1.84
N VAL A 77 14.26 -25.72 1.51
CA VAL A 77 13.16 -25.90 2.46
C VAL A 77 13.09 -27.34 2.96
N LEU A 78 13.23 -28.33 2.05
CA LEU A 78 13.24 -29.74 2.41
C LEU A 78 14.44 -30.08 3.30
N MET A 79 15.64 -29.59 2.94
CA MET A 79 16.84 -29.77 3.75
C MET A 79 16.66 -29.21 5.17
N VAL A 80 16.12 -28.00 5.31
CA VAL A 80 15.84 -27.39 6.63
C VAL A 80 14.81 -28.20 7.40
N ALA A 81 13.71 -28.63 6.77
CA ALA A 81 12.66 -29.42 7.41
C ALA A 81 13.18 -30.78 7.92
N GLU A 82 13.97 -31.48 7.11
CA GLU A 82 14.56 -32.77 7.47
C GLU A 82 15.57 -32.64 8.62
N LYS A 83 16.47 -31.65 8.55
CA LYS A 83 17.51 -31.46 9.58
C LYS A 83 16.95 -30.91 10.90
N SER A 84 15.80 -30.24 10.84
CA SER A 84 15.12 -29.71 12.03
C SER A 84 14.15 -30.70 12.68
N GLN A 85 14.02 -31.92 12.15
CA GLN A 85 13.11 -32.97 12.67
C GLN A 85 11.64 -32.54 12.72
N LYS A 86 11.22 -31.63 11.83
CA LYS A 86 9.81 -31.23 11.72
C LYS A 86 8.99 -32.39 11.18
N ASP A 87 7.76 -32.58 11.68
CA ASP A 87 6.91 -33.69 11.22
C ASP A 87 6.58 -33.53 9.72
N PRO A 88 6.92 -34.52 8.86
CA PRO A 88 6.59 -34.51 7.45
C PRO A 88 5.10 -34.28 7.14
N LYS A 89 4.20 -34.69 8.04
CA LYS A 89 2.76 -34.47 7.89
C LYS A 89 2.37 -33.00 8.00
N GLU A 90 3.16 -32.17 8.68
CA GLU A 90 2.89 -30.74 8.81
C GLU A 90 3.28 -29.97 7.54
N TYR A 91 4.40 -30.31 6.90
CA TYR A 91 4.94 -29.50 5.79
C TYR A 91 4.71 -30.09 4.39
N LEU A 92 4.74 -31.42 4.22
CA LEU A 92 4.62 -32.03 2.88
C LEU A 92 3.30 -31.70 2.17
N PRO A 93 2.12 -31.70 2.83
CA PRO A 93 0.87 -31.33 2.16
C PRO A 93 0.89 -29.89 1.63
N PHE A 94 1.47 -28.97 2.40
CA PHE A 94 1.62 -27.57 1.99
C PHE A 94 2.58 -27.43 0.80
N LEU A 95 3.77 -28.04 0.87
CA LEU A 95 4.74 -28.01 -0.24
C LEU A 95 4.20 -28.64 -1.52
N ASN A 96 3.49 -29.77 -1.40
CA ASN A 96 2.90 -30.45 -2.56
C ASN A 96 1.79 -29.61 -3.22
N THR A 97 1.06 -28.82 -2.43
CA THR A 97 0.09 -27.85 -2.94
C THR A 97 0.78 -26.72 -3.68
N LEU A 98 1.84 -26.15 -3.09
CA LEU A 98 2.64 -25.08 -3.69
C LEU A 98 3.28 -25.50 -5.02
N LYS A 99 3.82 -26.71 -5.12
CA LYS A 99 4.47 -27.24 -6.35
C LYS A 99 3.53 -27.32 -7.57
N LYS A 100 2.22 -27.31 -7.36
CA LYS A 100 1.21 -27.37 -8.44
C LYS A 100 0.77 -25.98 -8.93
N MET A 101 1.16 -24.91 -8.24
CA MET A 101 0.76 -23.55 -8.57
C MET A 101 1.65 -22.94 -9.64
N GLU A 102 1.12 -21.96 -10.37
CA GLU A 102 1.93 -21.09 -11.23
C GLU A 102 2.95 -20.31 -10.36
N PRO A 103 4.18 -20.05 -10.85
CA PRO A 103 5.26 -19.46 -10.04
C PRO A 103 4.93 -18.16 -9.29
N ASN A 104 4.21 -17.21 -9.87
CA ASN A 104 3.83 -15.98 -9.16
C ASN A 104 2.77 -16.26 -8.09
N TYR A 105 1.76 -17.08 -8.40
CA TYR A 105 0.73 -17.43 -7.41
C TYR A 105 1.29 -18.28 -6.26
N GLN A 106 2.26 -19.14 -6.56
CA GLN A 106 3.03 -19.89 -5.58
C GLN A 106 3.74 -18.95 -4.60
N ARG A 107 4.49 -17.97 -5.11
CA ARG A 107 5.22 -16.99 -4.29
C ARG A 107 4.27 -16.08 -3.50
N PHE A 108 3.15 -15.68 -4.09
CA PHE A 108 2.08 -14.99 -3.37
C PHE A 108 1.59 -15.81 -2.17
N THR A 109 1.30 -17.08 -2.37
CA THR A 109 0.80 -17.98 -1.32
C THR A 109 1.82 -18.14 -0.19
N ILE A 110 3.10 -18.31 -0.53
CA ILE A 110 4.21 -18.38 0.42
C ILE A 110 4.32 -17.07 1.20
N ASP A 111 4.46 -15.92 0.55
CA ASP A 111 4.64 -14.64 1.24
C ASP A 111 3.41 -14.24 2.06
N LYS A 112 2.20 -14.63 1.62
CA LYS A 112 0.97 -14.45 2.40
C LYS A 112 0.98 -15.30 3.67
N TYR A 113 1.42 -16.56 3.59
CA TYR A 113 1.58 -17.45 4.74
C TYR A 113 2.61 -16.88 5.74
N LEU A 114 3.75 -16.38 5.23
CA LEU A 114 4.81 -15.73 6.01
C LEU A 114 4.45 -14.31 6.48
N LYS A 115 3.23 -13.84 6.22
CA LYS A 115 2.73 -12.50 6.57
C LYS A 115 3.54 -11.34 5.96
N ARG A 116 4.28 -11.59 4.88
CA ARG A 116 5.04 -10.62 4.09
C ARG A 116 4.14 -9.96 3.05
N TYR A 117 3.09 -9.29 3.51
CA TYR A 117 1.95 -8.92 2.65
C TYR A 117 2.32 -7.99 1.48
N GLU A 118 3.29 -7.08 1.66
CA GLU A 118 3.77 -6.22 0.56
C GLU A 118 4.44 -7.02 -0.56
N LYS A 119 5.33 -7.96 -0.22
CA LYS A 119 5.96 -8.87 -1.20
C LYS A 119 4.91 -9.76 -1.86
N ALA A 120 3.99 -10.31 -1.06
CA ALA A 120 2.89 -11.14 -1.55
C ALA A 120 2.06 -10.40 -2.61
N LEU A 121 1.70 -9.14 -2.33
CA LEU A 121 0.96 -8.29 -3.27
C LEU A 121 1.73 -8.09 -4.58
N GLY A 122 3.05 -7.90 -4.53
CA GLY A 122 3.90 -7.75 -5.71
C GLY A 122 3.94 -8.98 -6.62
N HIS A 123 3.76 -10.19 -6.07
CA HIS A 123 3.61 -11.41 -6.86
C HIS A 123 2.18 -11.54 -7.41
N LEU A 124 1.17 -11.29 -6.58
CA LEU A 124 -0.22 -11.39 -6.99
C LEU A 124 -0.57 -10.42 -8.13
N SER A 125 0.03 -9.21 -8.14
CA SER A 125 -0.17 -8.25 -9.23
C SER A 125 0.35 -8.74 -10.60
N LYS A 126 1.18 -9.78 -10.62
CA LYS A 126 1.76 -10.38 -11.84
C LYS A 126 1.02 -11.64 -12.30
N CYS A 127 0.06 -12.15 -11.53
CA CYS A 127 -0.67 -13.38 -11.83
C CYS A 127 -1.72 -13.24 -12.96
N GLY A 128 -1.79 -12.08 -13.63
CA GLY A 128 -2.76 -11.84 -14.69
C GLY A 128 -4.05 -11.13 -14.23
N PRO A 129 -4.86 -10.63 -15.19
CA PRO A 129 -6.07 -9.86 -14.91
C PRO A 129 -7.18 -10.67 -14.21
N GLU A 130 -7.23 -11.98 -14.40
CA GLU A 130 -8.20 -12.90 -13.77
C GLU A 130 -8.10 -12.91 -12.24
N HIS A 131 -6.89 -12.70 -11.70
CA HIS A 131 -6.64 -12.61 -10.27
C HIS A 131 -6.83 -11.20 -9.70
N PHE A 132 -7.20 -10.21 -10.52
CA PHE A 132 -7.31 -8.82 -10.05
C PHE A 132 -8.39 -8.64 -8.98
N ALA A 133 -9.49 -9.39 -9.05
CA ALA A 133 -10.53 -9.33 -8.02
C ALA A 133 -10.01 -9.80 -6.65
N GLU A 134 -9.26 -10.91 -6.63
CA GLU A 134 -8.57 -11.42 -5.45
C GLU A 134 -7.53 -10.41 -4.94
N CYS A 135 -6.75 -9.83 -5.84
CA CYS A 135 -5.77 -8.78 -5.53
C CYS A 135 -6.43 -7.58 -4.86
N LEU A 136 -7.53 -7.07 -5.42
CA LEU A 136 -8.26 -5.95 -4.85
C LEU A 136 -8.83 -6.27 -3.45
N HIS A 137 -9.33 -7.48 -3.25
CA HIS A 137 -9.78 -7.92 -1.93
C HIS A 137 -8.61 -7.95 -0.93
N PHE A 138 -7.47 -8.53 -1.33
CA PHE A 138 -6.27 -8.60 -0.50
C PHE A 138 -5.72 -7.21 -0.12
N ILE A 139 -5.72 -6.26 -1.08
CA ILE A 139 -5.34 -4.86 -0.83
C ILE A 139 -6.23 -4.22 0.24
N LYS A 140 -7.56 -4.45 0.16
CA LYS A 140 -8.53 -3.91 1.12
C LYS A 140 -8.37 -4.55 2.51
N ASP A 141 -8.20 -5.87 2.57
CA ASP A 141 -8.04 -6.60 3.83
C ASP A 141 -6.76 -6.20 4.59
N LYS A 142 -5.66 -5.99 3.86
CA LYS A 142 -4.35 -5.64 4.45
C LYS A 142 -4.00 -4.16 4.41
N ASN A 143 -4.93 -3.30 3.97
CA ASN A 143 -4.72 -1.84 3.80
C ASN A 143 -3.49 -1.46 2.95
N LEU A 144 -3.16 -2.24 1.93
CA LEU A 144 -1.94 -2.09 1.11
C LEU A 144 -2.10 -1.13 -0.07
N TYR A 145 -2.98 -0.14 0.04
CA TYR A 145 -3.34 0.72 -1.09
C TYR A 145 -2.15 1.48 -1.70
N LYS A 146 -1.28 2.03 -0.85
CA LYS A 146 -0.11 2.80 -1.31
C LYS A 146 0.87 1.92 -2.10
N GLU A 147 1.13 0.71 -1.60
CA GLU A 147 2.00 -0.25 -2.26
C GLU A 147 1.38 -0.76 -3.56
N ALA A 148 0.08 -1.04 -3.58
CA ALA A 148 -0.65 -1.42 -4.78
C ALA A 148 -0.55 -0.36 -5.89
N LEU A 149 -0.66 0.93 -5.55
CA LEU A 149 -0.56 2.03 -6.51
C LEU A 149 0.85 2.19 -7.11
N LYS A 150 1.91 1.64 -6.49
CA LYS A 150 3.26 1.60 -7.09
C LYS A 150 3.38 0.50 -8.15
N LEU A 151 2.54 -0.54 -8.07
CA LEU A 151 2.63 -1.72 -8.94
C LEU A 151 1.88 -1.54 -10.27
N TYR A 152 0.80 -0.74 -10.28
CA TYR A 152 0.00 -0.52 -11.48
C TYR A 152 0.35 0.81 -12.18
N GLN A 153 0.34 0.80 -13.51
CA GLN A 153 0.57 2.00 -14.31
C GLN A 153 -0.56 3.03 -14.09
N PRO A 154 -0.27 4.33 -13.92
CA PRO A 154 -1.28 5.36 -13.64
C PRO A 154 -2.43 5.45 -14.65
N SER A 155 -2.18 5.10 -15.92
CA SER A 155 -3.18 5.08 -17.00
C SER A 155 -4.05 3.82 -17.03
N SER A 156 -3.73 2.81 -16.23
CA SER A 156 -4.43 1.52 -16.25
C SER A 156 -5.78 1.56 -15.53
N GLN A 157 -6.72 0.71 -15.98
CA GLN A 157 -8.01 0.54 -15.30
C GLN A 157 -7.83 0.01 -13.87
N GLN A 158 -6.85 -0.86 -13.65
CA GLN A 158 -6.50 -1.41 -12.34
C GLN A 158 -6.09 -0.29 -11.38
N TYR A 159 -5.20 0.61 -11.80
CA TYR A 159 -4.79 1.76 -11.00
C TYR A 159 -5.98 2.64 -10.62
N ARG A 160 -6.89 2.90 -11.56
CA ARG A 160 -8.11 3.66 -11.29
C ARG A 160 -9.00 2.98 -10.25
N ILE A 161 -9.23 1.66 -10.36
CA ILE A 161 -10.05 0.89 -9.41
C ILE A 161 -9.41 0.90 -8.01
N VAL A 162 -8.10 0.67 -7.92
CA VAL A 162 -7.36 0.71 -6.64
C VAL A 162 -7.40 2.11 -6.03
N SER A 163 -7.21 3.16 -6.84
CA SER A 163 -7.29 4.55 -6.39
C SER A 163 -8.67 4.89 -5.84
N ILE A 164 -9.73 4.44 -6.52
CA ILE A 164 -11.10 4.62 -6.05
C ILE A 164 -11.31 3.92 -4.70
N ALA A 165 -10.90 2.66 -4.58
CA ALA A 165 -11.02 1.90 -3.33
C ALA A 165 -10.22 2.54 -2.19
N TYR A 166 -9.06 3.13 -2.50
CA TYR A 166 -8.25 3.86 -1.52
C TYR A 166 -8.94 5.15 -1.07
N GLY A 167 -9.48 5.93 -2.00
CA GLY A 167 -10.27 7.12 -1.67
C GLY A 167 -11.49 6.78 -0.80
N GLU A 168 -12.21 5.69 -1.10
CA GLU A 168 -13.33 5.23 -0.28
C GLU A 168 -12.91 4.81 1.13
N HIS A 169 -11.72 4.21 1.27
CA HIS A 169 -11.15 3.91 2.58
C HIS A 169 -10.81 5.18 3.35
N LEU A 170 -10.12 6.14 2.72
CA LEU A 170 -9.79 7.42 3.34
C LEU A 170 -11.04 8.21 3.76
N MET A 171 -12.12 8.15 2.98
CA MET A 171 -13.41 8.75 3.35
C MET A 171 -13.99 8.13 4.63
N ARG A 172 -13.90 6.81 4.79
CA ARG A 172 -14.36 6.11 6.02
C ARG A 172 -13.52 6.50 7.24
N GLU A 173 -12.21 6.68 7.05
CA GLU A 173 -11.29 7.19 8.07
C GLU A 173 -11.41 8.70 8.32
N ARG A 174 -12.36 9.38 7.67
CA ARG A 174 -12.58 10.85 7.74
C ARG A 174 -11.38 11.69 7.27
N LEU A 175 -10.48 11.09 6.50
CA LEU A 175 -9.36 11.76 5.84
C LEU A 175 -9.82 12.32 4.48
N TYR A 176 -10.74 13.29 4.54
CA TYR A 176 -11.45 13.82 3.37
C TYR A 176 -10.55 14.50 2.34
N GLU A 177 -9.59 15.31 2.78
CA GLU A 177 -8.69 16.02 1.86
C GLU A 177 -7.77 15.06 1.09
N PRO A 178 -7.06 14.12 1.76
CA PRO A 178 -6.35 13.05 1.05
C PRO A 178 -7.24 12.23 0.11
N ALA A 179 -8.47 11.91 0.52
CA ALA A 179 -9.42 11.18 -0.32
C ALA A 179 -9.76 11.98 -1.59
N GLY A 180 -10.03 13.29 -1.45
CA GLY A 180 -10.32 14.19 -2.56
C GLY A 180 -9.16 14.25 -3.56
N LEU A 181 -7.93 14.33 -3.09
CA LEU A 181 -6.73 14.32 -3.94
C LEU A 181 -6.57 13.01 -4.71
N VAL A 182 -6.78 11.86 -4.06
CA VAL A 182 -6.72 10.55 -4.70
C VAL A 182 -7.80 10.41 -5.78
N PHE A 183 -9.05 10.79 -5.46
CA PHE A 183 -10.15 10.75 -6.42
C PHE A 183 -9.91 11.70 -7.61
N ALA A 184 -9.42 12.92 -7.36
CA ALA A 184 -9.11 13.88 -8.41
C ALA A 184 -8.03 13.33 -9.35
N ARG A 185 -6.96 12.75 -8.78
CA ARG A 185 -5.84 12.17 -9.54
C ARG A 185 -6.28 11.01 -10.44
N CYS A 186 -7.21 10.17 -10.01
CA CYS A 186 -7.72 9.06 -10.82
C CYS A 186 -8.93 9.43 -11.69
N GLY A 187 -9.27 10.72 -11.81
CA GLY A 187 -10.37 11.22 -12.63
C GLY A 187 -11.77 10.95 -12.08
N ALA A 188 -11.91 10.50 -10.84
CA ALA A 188 -13.19 10.29 -10.16
C ALA A 188 -13.76 11.62 -9.63
N ARG A 189 -14.04 12.56 -10.54
CA ARG A 189 -14.34 13.97 -10.23
C ARG A 189 -15.53 14.17 -9.28
N GLU A 190 -16.63 13.46 -9.46
CA GLU A 190 -17.80 13.59 -8.57
C GLU A 190 -17.49 13.18 -7.13
N ARG A 191 -16.68 12.13 -6.96
CA ARG A 191 -16.23 11.66 -5.64
C ARG A 191 -15.21 12.63 -5.03
N ALA A 192 -14.32 13.18 -5.84
CA ALA A 192 -13.38 14.22 -5.43
C ALA A 192 -14.11 15.47 -4.92
N LEU A 193 -15.12 15.93 -5.66
CA LEU A 193 -15.96 17.06 -5.26
C LEU A 193 -16.63 16.79 -3.90
N SER A 194 -17.23 15.62 -3.75
CA SER A 194 -17.88 15.23 -2.49
C SER A 194 -16.91 15.24 -1.30
N ALA A 195 -15.67 14.74 -1.51
CA ALA A 195 -14.62 14.74 -0.51
C ALA A 195 -14.15 16.17 -0.15
N PHE A 196 -13.90 17.03 -1.14
CA PHE A 196 -13.49 18.42 -0.90
C PHE A 196 -14.58 19.26 -0.23
N VAL A 197 -15.86 19.00 -0.53
CA VAL A 197 -16.99 19.62 0.18
C VAL A 197 -17.00 19.17 1.65
N ALA A 198 -16.74 17.89 1.92
CA ALA A 198 -16.73 17.36 3.29
C ALA A 198 -15.67 18.01 4.19
N CYS A 199 -14.48 18.33 3.68
CA CYS A 199 -13.46 19.07 4.43
C CYS A 199 -13.53 20.60 4.29
N GLY A 200 -14.43 21.15 3.46
CA GLY A 200 -14.53 22.59 3.23
C GLY A 200 -13.38 23.16 2.39
N SER A 201 -12.68 22.35 1.60
CA SER A 201 -11.61 22.79 0.69
C SER A 201 -12.22 23.44 -0.56
N TRP A 202 -12.75 24.65 -0.40
CA TRP A 202 -13.60 25.32 -1.39
C TRP A 202 -12.90 25.58 -2.73
N GLN A 203 -11.61 25.94 -2.73
CA GLN A 203 -10.84 26.15 -3.97
C GLN A 203 -10.75 24.88 -4.80
N GLN A 204 -10.46 23.75 -4.14
CA GLN A 204 -10.38 22.44 -4.80
C GLN A 204 -11.76 21.98 -5.27
N ALA A 205 -12.80 22.16 -4.46
CA ALA A 205 -14.17 21.86 -4.83
C ALA A 205 -14.63 22.65 -6.06
N LEU A 206 -14.37 23.96 -6.12
CA LEU A 206 -14.72 24.80 -7.28
C LEU A 206 -13.90 24.46 -8.52
N CYS A 207 -12.62 24.13 -8.37
CA CYS A 207 -11.77 23.66 -9.47
C CYS A 207 -12.36 22.37 -10.09
N VAL A 208 -12.71 21.39 -9.25
CA VAL A 208 -13.34 20.14 -9.71
C VAL A 208 -14.73 20.40 -10.32
N ALA A 209 -15.51 21.31 -9.75
CA ALA A 209 -16.80 21.71 -10.30
C ALA A 209 -16.69 22.32 -11.69
N ALA A 210 -15.65 23.13 -11.93
CA ALA A 210 -15.36 23.68 -13.26
C ALA A 210 -15.00 22.58 -14.27
N GLN A 211 -14.21 21.58 -13.86
CA GLN A 211 -13.88 20.41 -14.70
C GLN A 211 -15.10 19.52 -15.00
N LEU A 212 -16.12 19.55 -14.15
CA LEU A 212 -17.41 18.88 -14.36
C LEU A 212 -18.40 19.70 -15.20
N HIS A 213 -18.01 20.92 -15.61
CA HIS A 213 -18.87 21.85 -16.35
C HIS A 213 -20.23 22.08 -15.67
N LEU A 214 -20.23 22.22 -14.34
CA LEU A 214 -21.46 22.50 -13.60
C LEU A 214 -22.09 23.83 -14.05
N THR A 215 -23.42 23.87 -14.11
CA THR A 215 -24.16 25.09 -14.43
C THR A 215 -23.98 26.15 -13.34
N LYS A 216 -24.20 27.43 -13.70
CA LYS A 216 -24.10 28.54 -12.74
C LYS A 216 -24.96 28.32 -11.50
N ASP A 217 -26.18 27.78 -11.66
CA ASP A 217 -27.07 27.49 -10.52
C ASP A 217 -26.51 26.42 -9.60
N LYS A 218 -25.91 25.36 -10.16
CA LYS A 218 -25.26 24.30 -9.37
C LYS A 218 -24.01 24.82 -8.65
N ILE A 219 -23.24 25.69 -9.30
CA ILE A 219 -22.10 26.36 -8.67
C ILE A 219 -22.57 27.26 -7.52
N ALA A 220 -23.65 28.01 -7.71
CA ALA A 220 -24.21 28.86 -6.65
C ALA A 220 -24.72 28.03 -5.45
N GLY A 221 -25.39 26.90 -5.72
CA GLY A 221 -25.76 25.94 -4.67
C GLY A 221 -24.56 25.37 -3.92
N LEU A 222 -23.52 24.96 -4.65
CA LEU A 222 -22.27 24.45 -4.08
C LEU A 222 -21.56 25.50 -3.21
N ALA A 223 -21.50 26.75 -3.67
CA ALA A 223 -20.89 27.85 -2.93
C ALA A 223 -21.58 28.08 -1.59
N ARG A 224 -22.92 28.02 -1.53
CA ARG A 224 -23.68 28.12 -0.28
C ARG A 224 -23.36 26.97 0.69
N THR A 225 -23.29 25.74 0.18
CA THR A 225 -22.90 24.57 0.99
C THR A 225 -21.49 24.70 1.56
N LEU A 226 -20.53 25.12 0.74
CA LEU A 226 -19.14 25.34 1.15
C LEU A 226 -19.02 26.47 2.19
N ALA A 227 -19.75 27.57 1.99
CA ALA A 227 -19.78 28.66 2.96
C ALA A 227 -20.30 28.21 4.32
N GLY A 228 -21.37 27.39 4.36
CA GLY A 228 -21.85 26.78 5.59
C GLY A 228 -20.77 25.95 6.30
N LYS A 229 -20.06 25.09 5.57
CA LYS A 229 -18.93 24.30 6.10
C LYS A 229 -17.79 25.18 6.63
N LEU A 230 -17.45 26.26 5.94
CA LEU A 230 -16.40 27.19 6.39
C LEU A 230 -16.82 27.96 7.65
N VAL A 231 -18.08 28.34 7.78
CA VAL A 231 -18.62 28.96 9.00
C VAL A 231 -18.53 27.99 10.19
N GLU A 232 -18.90 26.73 10.01
CA GLU A 232 -18.73 25.68 11.05
C GLU A 232 -17.26 25.55 11.50
N GLN A 233 -16.32 25.75 10.58
CA GLN A 233 -14.87 25.74 10.83
C GLN A 233 -14.32 27.09 11.34
N ARG A 234 -15.17 28.09 11.59
CA ARG A 234 -14.80 29.47 12.00
C ARG A 234 -13.98 30.26 10.95
N LYS A 235 -14.00 29.82 9.70
CA LYS A 235 -13.35 30.49 8.55
C LYS A 235 -14.30 31.48 7.88
N HIS A 236 -14.72 32.50 8.64
CA HIS A 236 -15.76 33.44 8.20
C HIS A 236 -15.35 34.31 7.02
N SER A 237 -14.07 34.70 6.93
CA SER A 237 -13.54 35.47 5.80
C SER A 237 -13.65 34.69 4.48
N GLU A 238 -13.19 33.44 4.48
CA GLU A 238 -13.29 32.56 3.30
C GLU A 238 -14.75 32.29 2.92
N ALA A 239 -15.63 32.09 3.90
CA ALA A 239 -17.05 31.89 3.65
C ALA A 239 -17.69 33.10 2.94
N ALA A 240 -17.36 34.32 3.37
CA ALA A 240 -17.83 35.54 2.74
C ALA A 240 -17.34 35.65 1.29
N THR A 241 -16.05 35.38 1.04
CA THR A 241 -15.47 35.37 -0.31
C THR A 241 -16.18 34.38 -1.24
N VAL A 242 -16.42 33.15 -0.77
CA VAL A 242 -17.10 32.12 -1.58
C VAL A 242 -18.52 32.54 -1.95
N LEU A 243 -19.26 33.14 -1.01
CA LEU A 243 -20.63 33.61 -1.27
C LEU A 243 -20.65 34.78 -2.25
N GLU A 244 -19.81 35.79 -2.04
CA GLU A 244 -19.74 36.98 -2.89
C GLU A 244 -19.39 36.62 -4.34
N GLN A 245 -18.37 35.79 -4.53
CA GLN A 245 -17.83 35.50 -5.86
C GLN A 245 -18.63 34.44 -6.62
N TYR A 246 -19.15 33.41 -5.93
CA TYR A 246 -19.69 32.21 -6.58
C TYR A 246 -21.16 31.93 -6.30
N ALA A 247 -21.74 32.49 -5.24
CA ALA A 247 -23.15 32.27 -4.94
C ALA A 247 -24.11 33.25 -5.64
N GLN A 248 -23.57 34.12 -6.52
CA GLN A 248 -24.21 35.29 -7.15
C GLN A 248 -25.72 35.23 -6.99
N VAL A 249 -26.18 35.89 -5.93
CA VAL A 249 -27.57 36.25 -5.77
C VAL A 249 -27.83 37.18 -6.96
N SER A 250 -28.57 36.76 -7.98
CA SER A 250 -29.25 37.75 -8.81
C SER A 250 -29.93 38.68 -7.82
N PRO A 251 -29.56 39.98 -7.74
CA PRO A 251 -30.27 40.87 -6.83
C PRO A 251 -31.76 40.70 -7.19
N PRO A 252 -32.68 40.61 -6.22
CA PRO A 252 -34.07 40.82 -6.57
C PRO A 252 -34.09 42.16 -7.30
N LEU A 253 -34.51 42.15 -8.56
CA LEU A 253 -34.85 43.34 -9.30
C LEU A 253 -35.88 44.05 -8.42
N THR A 254 -35.45 44.98 -7.57
CA THR A 254 -36.38 45.80 -6.78
C THR A 254 -37.07 46.69 -7.79
N PRO A 255 -38.39 46.53 -8.05
CA PRO A 255 -39.14 47.54 -8.74
C PRO A 255 -39.41 48.67 -7.75
N HIS A 256 -39.28 49.91 -8.21
CA HIS A 256 -39.81 51.11 -7.58
C HIS A 256 -39.30 51.48 -6.17
N PHE A 257 -38.45 52.52 -6.13
CA PHE A 257 -38.79 53.70 -5.31
C PHE A 257 -38.54 54.97 -6.12
N ASN A 258 -39.63 55.45 -6.73
CA ASN A 258 -39.75 56.79 -7.25
C ASN A 258 -40.07 57.69 -6.05
N LYS A 259 -39.20 58.63 -5.69
CA LYS A 259 -39.58 59.84 -4.95
C LYS A 259 -38.76 61.02 -5.44
N LYS A 260 -39.37 61.78 -6.37
CA LYS A 260 -39.38 63.24 -6.31
C LYS A 260 -39.47 63.67 -4.85
N GLU A 261 -38.46 64.39 -4.36
CA GLU A 261 -38.54 65.47 -3.37
C GLU A 261 -37.15 65.75 -2.80
N ARG A 262 -36.46 66.72 -3.39
CA ARG A 262 -35.77 67.83 -2.70
C ARG A 262 -35.12 68.74 -3.74
N ALA A 263 -35.93 69.67 -4.23
CA ALA A 263 -35.41 71.00 -4.53
C ALA A 263 -35.17 71.74 -3.21
N SER A 264 -34.29 72.74 -3.26
CA SER A 264 -33.93 73.71 -2.20
C SER A 264 -32.93 73.24 -1.14
N ALA A 265 -31.64 73.48 -1.41
CA ALA A 265 -30.78 74.34 -0.59
C ALA A 265 -29.39 74.48 -1.24
N TYR A 266 -29.03 75.74 -1.51
CA TYR A 266 -27.76 76.29 -2.03
C TYR A 266 -27.52 76.24 -3.54
#